data_AF-A0A7W8LQ79-F1
#
_entry.id   AF-A0A7W8LQ79-F1
#
_cell.length_a   1.000
_cell.length_b   1.000
_cell.length_c   1.000
_cell.angle_alpha   90.00
_cell.angle_beta   90.00
_cell.angle_gamma   90.00
#
_symmetry.space_group_name_H-M   'P 1'
#
loop_
_entity.id
_entity.type
_entity.pdbx_description
1 polymer ?
#
loop_
_entity_poly.entity_id
_entity_poly.type
_entity_poly.pdbx_seq_one_letter_code
_entity_poly.pdbx_strand_id
1 'polypeptide(L)'
;MTGPARGTFPPGPPDGGRAPSEVEDQRLARLGGAGALLAGLLFLLSLVYVYGVLAQAGLDVEMFDDQARLLPWVAEHARAYTGLWWLTLLSTLAVLPAPLALHDRLRYGARGVSRVAAVAGLGGVVFGLAAPLVLAAASPILAQSYVQASGETRDAVQVMGRMVGDLALHLRLGSDLLLGVWLGVSGGLLLRLRQNAILGTWFLVTAVLAGVVIATKPLGIADLEPFLAPVLSLAYLGLGTALLRGAGATRAPTGTPRPPA
;
A
#
# COMPACT_ATOMS: atom_id res chain seq x y z
N MET A 1 1.56 -18.57 -78.99
CA MET A 1 2.56 -18.65 -77.89
C MET A 1 1.98 -17.96 -76.67
N THR A 2 1.53 -18.76 -75.73
CA THR A 2 0.88 -18.41 -74.46
C THR A 2 1.92 -18.38 -73.34
N GLY A 3 2.00 -17.29 -72.57
CA GLY A 3 2.85 -17.15 -71.38
C GLY A 3 2.08 -16.45 -70.24
N PRO A 4 2.25 -16.88 -68.97
CA PRO A 4 1.17 -16.87 -67.99
C PRO A 4 1.03 -15.58 -67.16
N ALA A 5 -0.22 -15.32 -66.77
CA ALA A 5 -0.61 -14.29 -65.82
C ALA A 5 0.03 -14.54 -64.44
N ARG A 6 0.80 -13.58 -63.93
CA ARG A 6 1.24 -13.54 -62.53
C ARG A 6 0.04 -13.18 -61.65
N GLY A 7 -0.42 -14.16 -60.88
CA GLY A 7 -1.40 -13.94 -59.82
C GLY A 7 -0.85 -13.02 -58.73
N THR A 8 -1.52 -11.89 -58.54
CA THR A 8 -1.36 -11.04 -57.36
C THR A 8 -2.10 -11.68 -56.20
N PHE A 9 -1.37 -12.34 -55.30
CA PHE A 9 -1.90 -12.67 -53.98
C PHE A 9 -2.10 -11.36 -53.21
N PRO A 10 -3.30 -11.11 -52.63
CA PRO A 10 -3.46 -9.99 -51.71
C PRO A 10 -2.67 -10.26 -50.42
N PRO A 11 -2.07 -9.24 -49.79
CA PRO A 11 -1.49 -9.39 -48.47
C PRO A 11 -2.59 -9.86 -47.52
N GLY A 12 -2.32 -10.95 -46.79
CA GLY A 12 -3.19 -11.40 -45.71
C GLY A 12 -3.44 -10.27 -44.71
N PRO A 13 -4.59 -10.30 -43.99
CA PRO A 13 -4.90 -9.29 -43.00
C PRO A 13 -3.76 -9.19 -41.98
N PRO A 14 -3.39 -7.98 -41.53
CA PRO A 14 -2.41 -7.83 -40.47
C PRO A 14 -2.93 -8.60 -39.24
N ASP A 15 -2.17 -9.58 -38.80
CA ASP A 15 -2.41 -10.26 -37.53
C ASP A 15 -2.60 -9.19 -36.46
N GLY A 16 -3.78 -9.17 -35.83
CA GLY A 16 -4.18 -8.25 -34.77
C GLY A 16 -3.42 -8.47 -33.45
N GLY A 17 -2.10 -8.65 -33.54
CA GLY A 17 -1.20 -8.72 -32.39
C GLY A 17 -1.12 -7.36 -31.73
N ARG A 18 -1.61 -7.27 -30.48
CA ARG A 18 -1.45 -6.07 -29.65
C ARG A 18 0.03 -5.66 -29.61
N ALA A 19 0.28 -4.36 -29.72
CA ALA A 19 1.63 -3.83 -29.63
C ALA A 19 2.27 -4.25 -28.29
N PRO A 20 3.59 -4.55 -28.25
CA PRO A 20 4.29 -5.01 -27.04
C PRO A 20 4.04 -4.12 -25.80
N SER A 21 3.90 -2.80 -26.00
CA SER A 21 3.62 -1.82 -24.96
C SER A 21 2.25 -1.99 -24.30
N GLU A 22 1.21 -2.38 -25.05
CA GLU A 22 -0.13 -2.58 -24.49
C GLU A 22 -0.20 -3.81 -23.58
N VAL A 23 0.60 -4.84 -23.90
CA VAL A 23 0.70 -6.06 -23.09
C VAL A 23 1.42 -5.77 -21.76
N GLU A 24 2.46 -4.94 -21.80
CA GLU A 24 3.22 -4.54 -20.62
C GLU A 24 2.39 -3.63 -19.69
N ASP A 25 1.74 -2.61 -20.23
CA ASP A 25 0.83 -1.72 -19.48
C ASP A 25 -0.29 -2.53 -18.81
N GLN A 26 -0.85 -3.53 -19.51
CA GLN A 26 -1.88 -4.41 -18.96
C GLN A 26 -1.36 -5.34 -17.85
N ARG A 27 -0.11 -5.82 -17.94
CA ARG A 27 0.52 -6.62 -16.88
C ARG A 27 0.78 -5.77 -15.64
N LEU A 28 1.31 -4.56 -15.82
CA LEU A 28 1.58 -3.65 -14.71
C LEU A 28 0.28 -3.24 -14.00
N ALA A 29 -0.79 -2.94 -14.74
CA ALA A 29 -2.10 -2.65 -14.18
C ALA A 29 -2.65 -3.82 -13.35
N ARG A 30 -2.47 -5.06 -13.80
CA ARG A 30 -2.89 -6.25 -13.03
C ARG A 30 -2.05 -6.48 -11.80
N LEU A 31 -0.73 -6.34 -11.90
CA LEU A 31 0.18 -6.52 -10.78
C LEU A 31 -0.08 -5.44 -9.70
N GLY A 32 -0.17 -4.17 -10.10
CA GLY A 32 -0.52 -3.07 -9.21
C GLY A 32 -1.91 -3.21 -8.61
N GLY A 33 -2.88 -3.68 -9.39
CA GLY A 33 -4.23 -3.94 -8.92
C GLY A 33 -4.32 -5.07 -7.90
N ALA A 34 -3.69 -6.22 -8.20
CA ALA A 34 -3.64 -7.37 -7.29
C ALA A 34 -2.85 -7.05 -6.01
N GLY A 35 -1.72 -6.34 -6.15
CA GLY A 35 -0.93 -5.86 -5.03
C GLY A 35 -1.72 -4.92 -4.11
N ALA A 36 -2.40 -3.92 -4.67
CA ALA A 36 -3.24 -3.01 -3.88
C ALA A 36 -4.40 -3.73 -3.19
N LEU A 37 -5.06 -4.70 -3.84
CA LEU A 37 -6.07 -5.52 -3.18
C LEU A 37 -5.48 -6.32 -2.00
N LEU A 38 -4.38 -7.01 -2.23
CA LEU A 38 -3.71 -7.81 -1.21
C LEU A 38 -3.27 -6.94 -0.04
N ALA A 39 -2.71 -5.76 -0.30
CA ALA A 39 -2.36 -4.79 0.72
C ALA A 39 -3.57 -4.36 1.55
N GLY A 40 -4.67 -3.96 0.90
CA GLY A 40 -5.90 -3.58 1.59
C GLY A 40 -6.42 -4.70 2.50
N LEU A 41 -6.44 -5.95 2.00
CA LEU A 41 -6.87 -7.12 2.77
C LEU A 41 -5.94 -7.44 3.94
N LEU A 42 -4.62 -7.44 3.73
CA LEU A 42 -3.63 -7.68 4.79
C LEU A 42 -3.69 -6.59 5.86
N PHE A 43 -3.95 -5.34 5.47
CA PHE A 43 -4.11 -4.25 6.41
C PHE A 43 -5.38 -4.38 7.25
N LEU A 44 -6.52 -4.76 6.65
CA LEU A 44 -7.73 -5.12 7.42
C LEU A 44 -7.47 -6.31 8.34
N LEU A 45 -6.75 -7.32 7.86
CA LEU A 45 -6.38 -8.46 8.68
C LEU A 45 -5.53 -8.03 9.87
N SER A 46 -4.60 -7.09 9.70
CA SER A 46 -3.82 -6.54 10.81
C SER A 46 -4.70 -5.81 11.83
N LEU A 47 -5.74 -5.09 11.41
CA LEU A 47 -6.70 -4.46 12.32
C LEU A 47 -7.51 -5.50 13.11
N VAL A 48 -8.05 -6.51 12.43
CA VAL A 48 -8.73 -7.63 13.08
C VAL A 48 -7.79 -8.37 14.03
N TYR A 49 -6.52 -8.48 13.66
CA TYR A 49 -5.50 -9.12 14.49
C TYR A 49 -5.22 -8.33 15.77
N VAL A 50 -5.02 -7.01 15.69
CA VAL A 50 -4.80 -6.14 16.85
C VAL A 50 -6.02 -6.12 17.76
N TYR A 51 -7.19 -5.71 17.22
CA TYR A 51 -8.39 -5.47 18.03
C TYR A 51 -9.17 -6.75 18.39
N GLY A 52 -8.90 -7.85 17.69
CA GLY A 52 -9.51 -9.15 17.97
C GLY A 52 -8.57 -10.07 18.73
N VAL A 53 -7.48 -10.49 18.07
CA VAL A 53 -6.60 -11.54 18.60
C VAL A 53 -5.70 -11.02 19.72
N LEU A 54 -4.99 -9.92 19.51
CA LEU A 54 -4.06 -9.40 20.51
C LEU A 54 -4.79 -8.80 21.71
N ALA A 55 -5.91 -8.10 21.47
CA ALA A 55 -6.76 -7.58 22.53
C ALA A 55 -7.31 -8.71 23.44
N GLN A 56 -7.73 -9.84 22.88
CA GLN A 56 -8.13 -11.02 23.66
C GLN A 56 -6.97 -11.64 24.46
N ALA A 57 -5.73 -11.49 23.99
CA ALA A 57 -4.53 -11.87 24.73
C ALA A 57 -4.08 -10.80 25.75
N GLY A 58 -4.91 -9.78 26.01
CA GLY A 58 -4.65 -8.74 27.02
C GLY A 58 -3.83 -7.55 26.52
N LEU A 59 -3.59 -7.41 25.21
CA LEU A 59 -2.98 -6.21 24.67
C LEU A 59 -3.97 -5.05 24.72
N ASP A 60 -3.63 -4.03 25.49
CA ASP A 60 -4.30 -2.73 25.52
C ASP A 60 -3.53 -1.76 24.60
N VAL A 61 -4.25 -0.96 23.80
CA VAL A 61 -3.63 -0.06 22.81
C VAL A 61 -2.77 1.00 23.52
N GLU A 62 -3.14 1.40 24.73
CA GLU A 62 -2.33 2.31 25.55
C GLU A 62 -0.95 1.75 25.90
N MET A 63 -0.77 0.42 25.83
CA MET A 63 0.53 -0.21 26.08
C MET A 63 1.56 0.19 25.02
N PHE A 64 1.17 0.56 23.81
CA PHE A 64 2.13 1.03 22.81
C PHE A 64 2.88 2.29 23.26
N ASP A 65 2.26 3.11 24.12
CA ASP A 65 2.86 4.32 24.69
C ASP A 65 3.56 4.08 26.04
N ASP A 66 3.31 2.93 26.70
CA ASP A 66 3.94 2.54 27.97
C ASP A 66 4.77 1.26 27.86
N GLN A 67 6.07 1.45 27.67
CA GLN A 67 7.04 0.35 27.59
C GLN A 67 7.12 -0.52 28.85
N ALA A 68 6.80 0.01 30.04
CA ALA A 68 6.81 -0.83 31.25
C ALA A 68 5.68 -1.86 31.23
N ARG A 69 4.54 -1.53 30.60
CA ARG A 69 3.43 -2.47 30.37
C ARG A 69 3.68 -3.34 29.16
N LEU A 70 4.20 -2.77 28.06
CA LEU A 70 4.38 -3.48 26.79
C LEU A 70 5.44 -4.57 26.84
N LEU A 71 6.64 -4.27 27.37
CA LEU A 71 7.77 -5.19 27.29
C LEU A 71 7.52 -6.54 28.00
N PRO A 72 6.93 -6.59 29.20
CA PRO A 72 6.52 -7.86 29.82
C PRO A 72 5.55 -8.65 28.95
N TRP A 73 4.52 -7.99 28.42
CA TRP A 73 3.51 -8.64 27.58
C TRP A 73 4.12 -9.20 26.28
N VAL A 74 5.04 -8.44 25.65
CA VAL A 74 5.77 -8.90 24.46
C VAL A 74 6.68 -10.08 24.80
N ALA A 75 7.25 -10.16 26.00
CA ALA A 75 8.09 -11.29 26.40
C ALA A 75 7.28 -12.60 26.45
N GLU A 76 6.03 -12.53 26.90
CA GLU A 76 5.09 -13.65 26.95
C GLU A 76 4.49 -13.98 25.57
N HIS A 77 4.22 -12.96 24.76
CA HIS A 77 3.49 -13.07 23.49
C HIS A 77 4.34 -12.74 22.25
N ALA A 78 5.66 -12.96 22.32
CA ALA A 78 6.62 -12.48 21.33
C ALA A 78 6.25 -12.86 19.89
N ARG A 79 5.83 -14.11 19.66
CA ARG A 79 5.42 -14.58 18.33
C ARG A 79 4.19 -13.86 17.80
N ALA A 80 3.22 -13.58 18.66
CA ALA A 80 2.00 -12.88 18.27
C ALA A 80 2.31 -11.42 17.93
N TYR A 81 3.09 -10.75 18.78
CA TYR A 81 3.55 -9.38 18.54
C TYR A 81 4.37 -9.27 17.24
N THR A 82 5.34 -10.16 17.02
CA THR A 82 6.12 -10.21 15.77
C THR A 82 5.24 -10.54 14.56
N GLY A 83 4.22 -11.37 14.72
CA GLY A 83 3.23 -11.70 13.68
C GLY A 83 2.47 -10.47 13.16
N LEU A 84 2.09 -9.54 14.05
CA LEU A 84 1.51 -8.26 13.65
C LEU A 84 2.42 -7.50 12.68
N TRP A 85 3.70 -7.37 13.03
CA TRP A 85 4.64 -6.61 12.22
C TRP A 85 4.91 -7.28 10.87
N TRP A 86 4.92 -8.61 10.80
CA TRP A 86 4.97 -9.33 9.52
C TRP A 86 3.74 -9.06 8.65
N LEU A 87 2.53 -9.03 9.22
CA LEU A 87 1.32 -8.66 8.46
C LEU A 87 1.43 -7.24 7.90
N THR A 88 1.89 -6.29 8.71
CA THR A 88 2.09 -4.90 8.24
C THR A 88 3.17 -4.80 7.17
N LEU A 89 4.28 -5.54 7.30
CA LEU A 89 5.34 -5.59 6.30
C LEU A 89 4.84 -6.15 4.96
N LEU A 90 4.12 -7.27 4.99
CA LEU A 90 3.55 -7.90 3.79
C LEU A 90 2.53 -6.99 3.12
N SER A 91 1.71 -6.29 3.91
CA SER A 91 0.79 -5.28 3.39
C SER A 91 1.55 -4.18 2.64
N THR A 92 2.58 -3.60 3.26
CA THR A 92 3.40 -2.54 2.63
C THR A 92 4.12 -3.03 1.38
N LEU A 93 4.69 -4.24 1.40
CA LEU A 93 5.31 -4.87 0.22
C LEU A 93 4.29 -5.05 -0.92
N ALA A 94 3.07 -5.45 -0.61
CA ALA A 94 2.03 -5.67 -1.61
C ALA A 94 1.59 -4.36 -2.31
N VAL A 95 1.72 -3.19 -1.67
CA VAL A 95 1.43 -1.88 -2.29
C VAL A 95 2.48 -1.49 -3.35
N LEU A 96 3.72 -1.98 -3.27
CA LEU A 96 4.85 -1.57 -4.11
C LEU A 96 4.54 -1.40 -5.62
N PRO A 97 3.83 -2.31 -6.31
CA PRO A 97 3.52 -2.14 -7.73
C PRO A 97 2.44 -1.08 -8.03
N ALA A 98 1.65 -0.67 -7.04
CA ALA A 98 0.49 0.20 -7.23
C ALA A 98 0.84 1.65 -7.64
N PRO A 99 1.85 2.32 -7.05
CA PRO A 99 2.30 3.64 -7.50
C PRO A 99 2.73 3.66 -8.98
N LEU A 100 3.42 2.61 -9.44
CA LEU A 100 3.88 2.48 -10.81
C LEU A 100 2.69 2.27 -11.77
N ALA A 101 1.79 1.35 -11.44
CA ALA A 101 0.59 1.09 -12.22
C ALA A 101 -0.32 2.32 -12.35
N LEU A 102 -0.42 3.11 -11.27
CA LEU A 102 -1.21 4.33 -11.28
C LEU A 102 -0.53 5.45 -12.06
N HIS A 103 0.80 5.55 -12.00
CA HIS A 103 1.56 6.47 -12.84
C HIS A 103 1.33 6.19 -14.32
N ASP A 104 1.43 4.93 -14.71
CA ASP A 104 1.24 4.49 -16.08
C ASP A 104 -0.12 4.91 -16.66
N ARG A 105 -1.17 4.77 -15.84
CA ARG A 105 -2.53 5.20 -16.19
C ARG A 105 -2.68 6.73 -16.31
N LEU A 106 -1.97 7.49 -15.49
CA LEU A 106 -2.12 8.95 -15.41
C LEU A 106 -1.13 9.72 -16.30
N ARG A 107 -0.07 9.07 -16.81
CA ARG A 107 1.03 9.72 -17.54
C ARG A 107 0.59 10.48 -18.79
N TYR A 108 -0.46 10.00 -19.47
CA TYR A 108 -0.98 10.61 -20.71
C TYR A 108 -1.66 11.96 -20.48
N GLY A 109 -2.17 12.21 -19.26
CA GLY A 109 -2.81 13.49 -18.91
C GLY A 109 -1.91 14.45 -18.13
N ALA A 110 -0.90 13.95 -17.41
CA ALA A 110 -0.04 14.77 -16.55
C ALA A 110 1.29 14.09 -16.18
N ARG A 111 2.15 13.79 -17.17
CA ARG A 111 3.39 13.00 -16.98
C ARG A 111 4.28 13.47 -15.82
N GLY A 112 4.58 14.77 -15.73
CA GLY A 112 5.47 15.32 -14.70
C GLY A 112 4.91 15.15 -13.28
N VAL A 113 3.67 15.59 -13.08
CA VAL A 113 2.97 15.50 -11.77
C VAL A 113 2.75 14.05 -11.35
N SER A 114 2.38 13.20 -12.30
CA SER A 114 2.19 11.77 -12.07
C SER A 114 3.50 11.06 -11.68
N ARG A 115 4.64 11.48 -12.24
CA ARG A 115 5.96 10.94 -11.86
C ARG A 115 6.32 11.29 -10.42
N VAL A 116 6.07 12.53 -10.01
CA VAL A 116 6.27 12.97 -8.61
C VAL A 116 5.43 12.11 -7.66
N ALA A 117 4.17 11.88 -8.00
CA ALA A 117 3.29 11.01 -7.21
C ALA A 117 3.84 9.58 -7.09
N ALA A 118 4.34 8.99 -8.17
CA ALA A 118 4.94 7.65 -8.10
C ALA A 118 6.22 7.60 -7.26
N VAL A 119 7.11 8.59 -7.38
CA VAL A 119 8.32 8.66 -6.54
C VAL A 119 7.94 8.80 -5.07
N ALA A 120 6.97 9.65 -4.73
CA ALA A 120 6.44 9.75 -3.39
C ALA A 120 5.86 8.41 -2.92
N GLY A 121 5.05 7.74 -3.73
CA GLY A 121 4.44 6.46 -3.39
C GLY A 121 5.48 5.36 -3.13
N LEU A 122 6.49 5.24 -4.00
CA LEU A 122 7.58 4.28 -3.81
C LEU A 122 8.43 4.61 -2.58
N GLY A 123 8.76 5.89 -2.37
CA GLY A 123 9.48 6.34 -1.18
C GLY A 123 8.70 6.02 0.09
N GLY A 124 7.38 6.28 0.07
CA GLY A 124 6.48 5.94 1.17
C GLY A 124 6.47 4.45 1.48
N VAL A 125 6.38 3.59 0.47
CA VAL A 125 6.49 2.14 0.64
C VAL A 125 7.84 1.77 1.25
N VAL A 126 8.96 2.27 0.73
CA VAL A 126 10.31 1.96 1.25
C VAL A 126 10.46 2.35 2.72
N PHE A 127 10.05 3.57 3.10
CA PHE A 127 10.04 4.00 4.50
C PHE A 127 9.10 3.12 5.36
N GLY A 128 7.94 2.75 4.82
CA GLY A 128 6.95 1.92 5.50
C GLY A 128 7.39 0.48 5.72
N LEU A 129 8.42 0.00 5.03
CA LEU A 129 9.04 -1.30 5.31
C LEU A 129 9.95 -1.25 6.55
N ALA A 130 10.57 -0.11 6.83
CA ALA A 130 11.59 -0.01 7.87
C ALA A 130 11.00 -0.15 9.28
N ALA A 131 9.88 0.54 9.57
CA ALA A 131 9.23 0.50 10.88
C ALA A 131 8.87 -0.94 11.35
N PRO A 132 8.13 -1.76 10.57
CA PRO A 132 7.80 -3.12 10.98
C PRO A 132 9.03 -4.03 11.08
N LEU A 133 10.07 -3.83 10.26
CA LEU A 133 11.32 -4.58 10.39
C LEU A 133 12.03 -4.28 11.71
N VAL A 134 12.14 -2.99 12.07
CA VAL A 134 12.74 -2.55 13.33
C VAL A 134 11.99 -3.16 14.51
N LEU A 135 10.66 -3.08 14.52
CA LEU A 135 9.84 -3.61 15.62
C LEU A 135 9.87 -5.15 15.68
N ALA A 136 9.81 -5.83 14.54
CA ALA A 136 9.90 -7.29 14.49
C ALA A 136 11.26 -7.81 15.00
N ALA A 137 12.34 -7.11 14.70
CA ALA A 137 13.70 -7.51 15.07
C ALA A 137 14.06 -7.12 16.51
N ALA A 138 13.76 -5.89 16.94
CA ALA A 138 14.23 -5.35 18.19
C ALA A 138 13.31 -5.69 19.38
N SER A 139 11.98 -5.66 19.20
CA SER A 139 11.05 -5.77 20.33
C SER A 139 11.14 -7.10 21.09
N PRO A 140 11.29 -8.28 20.45
CA PRO A 140 11.44 -9.53 21.19
C PRO A 140 12.72 -9.57 22.05
N ILE A 141 13.83 -9.03 21.52
CA ILE A 141 15.11 -8.99 22.23
C ILE A 141 15.00 -8.07 23.44
N LEU A 142 14.47 -6.86 23.24
CA LEU A 142 14.26 -5.88 24.31
C LEU A 142 13.32 -6.40 25.39
N ALA A 143 12.25 -7.09 25.01
CA ALA A 143 11.29 -7.68 25.94
C ALA A 143 11.94 -8.76 26.82
N GLN A 144 12.72 -9.66 26.23
CA GLN A 144 13.45 -10.69 27.00
C GLN A 144 14.51 -10.08 27.91
N SER A 145 15.26 -9.08 27.43
CA SER A 145 16.22 -8.35 28.26
C SER A 145 15.56 -7.61 29.42
N TYR A 146 14.35 -7.06 29.22
CA TYR A 146 13.61 -6.33 30.26
C TYR A 146 13.20 -7.25 31.43
N VAL A 147 12.67 -8.44 31.11
CA VAL A 147 12.25 -9.41 32.12
C VAL A 147 13.43 -9.98 32.90
N GLN A 148 14.57 -10.16 32.25
CA GLN A 148 15.80 -10.68 32.88
C GLN A 148 16.57 -9.62 33.68
N ALA A 149 16.41 -8.34 33.34
CA ALA A 149 17.09 -7.24 34.01
C ALA A 149 16.44 -6.86 35.36
N SER A 150 17.23 -6.24 36.23
CA SER A 150 16.80 -5.68 37.52
C SER A 150 17.47 -4.32 37.78
N GLY A 151 16.83 -3.47 38.61
CA GLY A 151 17.38 -2.16 38.98
C GLY A 151 17.64 -1.28 37.75
N GLU A 152 18.77 -0.55 37.77
CA GLU A 152 19.15 0.41 36.72
C GLU A 152 19.23 -0.21 35.31
N THR A 153 19.59 -1.50 35.19
CA THR A 153 19.62 -2.17 33.89
C THR A 153 18.23 -2.29 33.28
N ARG A 154 17.19 -2.51 34.10
CA ARG A 154 15.81 -2.58 33.62
C ARG A 154 15.34 -1.22 33.10
N ASP A 155 15.70 -0.15 33.80
CA ASP A 155 15.38 1.22 33.39
C ASP A 155 16.06 1.56 32.06
N ALA A 156 17.33 1.18 31.89
CA ALA A 156 18.06 1.36 30.63
C ALA A 156 17.40 0.62 29.45
N VAL A 157 16.93 -0.62 29.66
CA VAL A 157 16.20 -1.37 28.63
C VAL A 157 14.87 -0.70 28.29
N GLN A 158 14.16 -0.14 29.28
CA GLN A 158 12.92 0.59 29.03
C GLN A 158 13.16 1.84 28.18
N VAL A 159 14.24 2.60 28.47
CA VAL A 159 14.62 3.76 27.67
C VAL A 159 14.97 3.35 26.24
N MET A 160 15.72 2.26 26.06
CA MET A 160 16.01 1.72 24.72
C MET A 160 14.74 1.30 23.99
N GLY A 161 13.79 0.68 24.69
CA GLY A 161 12.46 0.35 24.17
C GLY A 161 11.72 1.57 23.65
N ARG A 162 11.73 2.68 24.40
CA ARG A 162 11.13 3.95 23.96
C ARG A 162 11.83 4.50 22.71
N MET A 163 13.15 4.52 22.69
CA MET A 163 13.92 4.99 21.52
C MET A 163 13.61 4.18 20.25
N VAL A 164 13.48 2.85 20.38
CA VAL A 164 13.10 1.98 19.26
C VAL A 164 11.64 2.23 18.83
N GLY A 165 10.73 2.39 19.78
CA GLY A 165 9.34 2.75 19.51
C GLY A 165 9.23 4.09 18.76
N ASP A 166 9.94 5.12 19.24
CA ASP A 166 9.99 6.44 18.62
C ASP A 166 10.59 6.38 17.22
N LEU A 167 11.69 5.65 17.03
CA LEU A 167 12.28 5.47 15.70
C LEU A 167 11.28 4.84 14.73
N ALA A 168 10.60 3.76 15.14
CA ALA A 168 9.60 3.11 14.32
C ALA A 168 8.41 4.04 14.02
N LEU A 169 7.98 4.84 14.99
CA LEU A 169 6.95 5.86 14.80
C LEU A 169 7.36 6.88 13.75
N HIS A 170 8.58 7.45 13.82
CA HIS A 170 9.06 8.43 12.85
C HIS A 170 9.19 7.84 11.43
N LEU A 171 9.66 6.59 11.32
CA LEU A 171 9.73 5.88 10.04
C LEU A 171 8.34 5.69 9.43
N ARG A 172 7.35 5.32 10.26
CA ARG A 172 5.95 5.20 9.82
C ARG A 172 5.36 6.55 9.44
N LEU A 173 5.54 7.61 10.23
CA LEU A 173 5.04 8.95 9.90
C LEU A 173 5.66 9.48 8.60
N GLY A 174 6.94 9.21 8.36
CA GLY A 174 7.60 9.50 7.08
C GLY A 174 6.97 8.74 5.91
N SER A 175 6.62 7.46 6.12
CA SER A 175 5.88 6.66 5.14
C SER A 175 4.49 7.25 4.85
N ASP A 176 3.71 7.54 5.89
CA ASP A 176 2.35 8.08 5.79
C ASP A 176 2.35 9.44 5.09
N LEU A 177 3.36 10.29 5.32
CA LEU A 177 3.52 11.56 4.63
C LEU A 177 3.67 11.36 3.13
N LEU A 178 4.60 10.49 2.73
CA LEU A 178 4.90 10.22 1.32
C LEU A 178 3.74 9.51 0.61
N LEU A 179 3.08 8.56 1.28
CA LEU A 179 1.86 7.91 0.79
C LEU A 179 0.70 8.91 0.71
N GLY A 180 0.57 9.83 1.66
CA GLY A 180 -0.41 10.92 1.64
C GLY A 180 -0.20 11.84 0.45
N VAL A 181 1.04 12.22 0.14
CA VAL A 181 1.37 12.98 -1.08
C VAL A 181 1.01 12.18 -2.33
N TRP A 182 1.36 10.89 -2.40
CA TRP A 182 1.01 10.04 -3.53
C TRP A 182 -0.49 9.94 -3.76
N LEU A 183 -1.28 9.67 -2.72
CA LEU A 183 -2.73 9.60 -2.77
C LEU A 183 -3.33 10.96 -3.12
N GLY A 184 -2.89 12.04 -2.49
CA GLY A 184 -3.40 13.39 -2.71
C GLY A 184 -3.21 13.85 -4.15
N VAL A 185 -1.98 13.71 -4.67
CA VAL A 185 -1.66 14.09 -6.05
C VAL A 185 -2.39 13.19 -7.05
N SER A 186 -2.40 11.87 -6.83
CA SER A 186 -3.08 10.94 -7.73
C SER A 186 -4.60 11.13 -7.72
N GLY A 187 -5.18 11.40 -6.55
CA GLY A 187 -6.60 11.69 -6.38
C GLY A 187 -7.01 12.97 -7.10
N GLY A 188 -6.23 14.05 -6.92
CA GLY A 188 -6.43 15.30 -7.65
C GLY A 188 -6.35 15.12 -9.17
N LEU A 189 -5.41 14.30 -9.66
CA LEU A 189 -5.32 13.96 -11.08
C LEU A 189 -6.52 13.16 -11.57
N LEU A 190 -7.00 12.17 -10.80
CA LEU A 190 -8.19 11.38 -11.14
C LEU A 190 -9.45 12.25 -11.28
N LEU A 191 -9.60 13.25 -10.42
CA LEU A 191 -10.68 14.23 -10.50
C LEU A 191 -10.52 15.17 -11.70
N ARG A 192 -9.33 15.78 -11.85
CA ARG A 192 -9.03 16.74 -12.92
C ARG A 192 -9.21 16.13 -14.31
N LEU A 193 -8.76 14.88 -14.48
CA LEU A 193 -8.86 14.14 -15.75
C LEU A 193 -10.21 13.44 -15.92
N ARG A 194 -11.14 13.59 -14.96
CA ARG A 194 -12.48 12.96 -14.97
C ARG A 194 -12.46 11.44 -15.21
N GLN A 195 -11.40 10.75 -14.77
CA GLN A 195 -11.25 9.31 -15.01
C GLN A 195 -12.03 8.46 -14.01
N ASN A 196 -12.00 8.83 -12.73
CA ASN A 196 -12.73 8.14 -11.66
C ASN A 196 -12.94 9.07 -10.47
N ALA A 197 -14.09 9.74 -10.43
CA ALA A 197 -14.39 10.74 -9.41
C ALA A 197 -14.43 10.14 -7.99
N ILE A 198 -15.06 8.99 -7.84
CA ILE A 198 -15.23 8.32 -6.54
C ILE A 198 -13.85 7.95 -5.95
N LEU A 199 -13.00 7.29 -6.75
CA LEU A 199 -11.66 6.92 -6.30
C LEU A 199 -10.81 8.17 -5.99
N GLY A 200 -10.90 9.19 -6.85
CA GLY A 200 -10.19 10.45 -6.64
C GLY A 200 -10.57 11.14 -5.34
N THR A 201 -11.86 11.19 -5.01
CA THR A 201 -12.36 11.73 -3.74
C THR A 201 -11.86 10.92 -2.55
N TRP A 202 -11.96 9.59 -2.60
CA TRP A 202 -11.44 8.73 -1.52
C TRP A 202 -9.96 8.94 -1.26
N PHE A 203 -9.17 9.10 -2.31
CA PHE A 203 -7.73 9.37 -2.19
C PHE A 203 -7.44 10.71 -1.54
N LEU A 204 -8.19 11.76 -1.90
CA LEU A 204 -8.06 13.07 -1.26
C LEU A 204 -8.46 13.03 0.22
N VAL A 205 -9.57 12.36 0.55
CA VAL A 205 -10.01 12.19 1.94
C VAL A 205 -8.94 11.45 2.75
N THR A 206 -8.39 10.38 2.20
CA THR A 206 -7.33 9.60 2.86
C THR A 206 -6.06 10.43 3.05
N ALA A 207 -5.65 11.20 2.03
CA ALA A 207 -4.48 12.08 2.11
C ALA A 207 -4.66 13.20 3.15
N VAL A 208 -5.84 13.80 3.23
CA VAL A 208 -6.17 14.79 4.26
C VAL A 208 -6.13 14.17 5.64
N LEU A 209 -6.75 13.00 5.83
CA LEU A 209 -6.73 12.29 7.11
C LEU A 209 -5.31 11.93 7.55
N ALA A 210 -4.47 11.44 6.62
CA ALA A 210 -3.06 11.17 6.88
C ALA A 210 -2.32 12.45 7.31
N GLY A 211 -2.54 13.57 6.60
CA GLY A 211 -1.97 14.87 6.96
C GLY A 211 -2.39 15.33 8.37
N VAL A 212 -3.66 15.14 8.73
CA VAL A 212 -4.15 15.48 10.08
C VAL A 212 -3.50 14.59 11.14
N VAL A 213 -3.40 13.27 10.92
CA VAL A 213 -2.70 12.35 11.84
C VAL A 213 -1.26 12.78 12.05
N ILE A 214 -0.53 13.06 10.97
CA ILE A 214 0.88 13.48 11.03
C ILE A 214 1.03 14.80 11.79
N ALA A 215 0.11 15.76 11.60
CA ALA A 215 0.17 17.05 12.29
C ALA A 215 -0.21 16.97 13.77
N THR A 216 -1.14 16.07 14.14
CA THR A 216 -1.71 16.02 15.49
C THR A 216 -0.99 15.05 16.41
N LYS A 217 -0.43 13.96 15.88
CA LYS A 217 0.23 12.93 16.70
C LYS A 217 1.43 13.44 17.50
N PRO A 218 2.37 14.23 16.94
CA PRO A 218 3.48 14.78 17.71
C PRO A 218 3.04 15.75 18.81
N LEU A 219 1.83 16.30 18.69
CA LEU A 219 1.27 17.28 19.63
C LEU A 219 0.41 16.64 20.73
N GLY A 220 0.12 15.33 20.65
CA GLY A 220 -0.73 14.63 21.61
C GLY A 220 -2.18 15.12 21.64
N ILE A 221 -2.66 15.78 20.58
CA ILE A 221 -3.98 16.45 20.57
C ILE A 221 -5.11 15.46 20.36
N ALA A 222 -4.93 14.49 19.45
CA ALA A 222 -5.94 13.49 19.13
C ALA A 222 -5.28 12.23 18.56
N ASP A 223 -5.72 11.06 19.00
CA ASP A 223 -5.34 9.79 18.37
C ASP A 223 -6.33 9.43 17.27
N LEU A 224 -5.98 9.78 16.03
CA LEU A 224 -6.78 9.53 14.84
C LEU A 224 -6.29 8.31 14.04
N GLU A 225 -5.24 7.63 14.50
CA GLU A 225 -4.72 6.43 13.83
C GLU A 225 -5.72 5.30 13.70
N PRO A 226 -6.57 5.03 14.72
CA PRO A 226 -7.60 4.00 14.60
C PRO A 226 -8.56 4.25 13.42
N PHE A 227 -8.74 5.51 13.01
CA PHE A 227 -9.58 5.88 11.87
C PHE A 227 -8.82 5.90 10.54
N LEU A 228 -7.54 6.28 10.54
CA LEU A 228 -6.73 6.29 9.32
C LEU A 228 -6.57 4.90 8.73
N ALA A 229 -6.32 3.90 9.58
CA ALA A 229 -6.03 2.55 9.12
C ALA A 229 -7.15 1.90 8.27
N PRO A 230 -8.43 1.88 8.70
CA PRO A 230 -9.52 1.35 7.88
C PRO A 230 -9.74 2.17 6.60
N VAL A 231 -9.62 3.49 6.67
CA VAL A 231 -9.77 4.38 5.50
C VAL A 231 -8.69 4.07 4.45
N LEU A 232 -7.45 3.90 4.88
CA LEU A 232 -6.32 3.56 4.00
C LEU A 232 -6.51 2.18 3.36
N SER A 233 -6.99 1.19 4.11
CA SER A 233 -7.32 -0.12 3.53
C SER A 233 -8.39 0.00 2.44
N LEU A 234 -9.48 0.72 2.71
CA LEU A 234 -10.55 0.91 1.73
C LEU A 234 -10.03 1.64 0.48
N ALA A 235 -9.12 2.59 0.63
CA ALA A 235 -8.46 3.24 -0.49
C ALA A 235 -7.64 2.25 -1.34
N TYR A 236 -6.90 1.34 -0.71
CA TYR A 236 -6.14 0.29 -1.42
C TYR A 236 -7.05 -0.72 -2.11
N LEU A 237 -8.13 -1.15 -1.47
CA LEU A 237 -9.14 -2.01 -2.08
C LEU A 237 -9.81 -1.32 -3.30
N GLY A 238 -10.17 -0.05 -3.14
CA GLY A 238 -10.71 0.77 -4.22
C GLY A 238 -9.75 0.92 -5.40
N LEU A 239 -8.45 1.16 -5.12
CA LEU A 239 -7.41 1.22 -6.14
C LEU A 239 -7.27 -0.12 -6.88
N GLY A 240 -7.18 -1.20 -6.11
CA GLY A 240 -7.00 -2.55 -6.64
C GLY A 240 -8.13 -2.95 -7.58
N THR A 241 -9.37 -2.74 -7.15
CA THR A 241 -10.56 -2.99 -8.00
C THR A 241 -10.57 -2.10 -9.25
N ALA A 242 -10.22 -0.82 -9.15
CA ALA A 242 -10.22 0.09 -10.29
C ALA A 242 -9.15 -0.25 -11.34
N LEU A 243 -7.95 -0.66 -10.92
CA LEU A 243 -6.87 -1.11 -11.81
C LEU A 243 -7.23 -2.43 -12.50
N LEU A 244 -7.78 -3.40 -11.76
CA LEU A 244 -8.18 -4.69 -12.32
C LEU A 244 -9.36 -4.59 -13.29
N ARG A 245 -10.36 -3.75 -13.00
CA ARG A 245 -11.48 -3.49 -13.93
C ARG A 245 -11.00 -2.82 -15.22
N GLY A 246 -10.08 -1.85 -15.12
CA GLY A 246 -9.47 -1.21 -16.28
C GLY A 246 -8.67 -2.19 -17.15
N ALA A 247 -7.98 -3.14 -16.53
CA ALA A 247 -7.26 -4.21 -17.24
C ALA A 247 -8.17 -5.28 -17.86
N GLY A 248 -9.43 -5.39 -17.41
CA GLY A 248 -10.42 -6.34 -17.93
C GLY A 248 -11.21 -5.82 -19.14
N ALA A 249 -11.50 -4.52 -19.20
CA ALA A 249 -12.30 -3.91 -20.27
C ALA A 249 -11.66 -4.01 -21.67
N THR A 250 -10.34 -4.08 -21.76
CA THR A 250 -9.59 -4.27 -23.02
C THR A 250 -9.58 -5.72 -23.54
N ARG A 251 -10.27 -6.67 -22.90
CA ARG A 251 -10.35 -8.08 -23.33
C ARG A 251 -11.52 -8.42 -24.25
N ALA A 252 -12.52 -7.57 -24.44
CA ALA A 252 -13.65 -7.90 -25.32
C ALA A 252 -13.21 -7.86 -26.79
N PRO A 253 -13.18 -9.01 -27.51
CA PRO A 253 -13.09 -8.98 -28.96
C PRO A 253 -14.48 -8.57 -29.46
N THR A 254 -14.58 -7.39 -30.08
CA THR A 254 -15.77 -7.06 -30.88
C THR A 254 -15.76 -7.96 -32.11
N GLY A 255 -16.31 -9.16 -31.97
CA GLY A 255 -16.71 -9.99 -33.10
C GLY A 255 -17.82 -9.24 -33.85
N THR A 256 -17.50 -8.72 -35.02
CA THR A 256 -18.48 -8.15 -35.95
C THR A 256 -19.40 -9.25 -36.47
N PRO A 257 -20.74 -9.13 -36.35
CA PRO A 257 -21.64 -10.03 -37.05
C PRO A 257 -21.56 -9.70 -38.55
N ARG A 258 -21.11 -10.66 -39.34
CA ARG A 258 -21.16 -10.60 -40.81
C ARG A 258 -22.64 -10.56 -41.24
N PRO A 259 -23.09 -9.58 -42.06
CA PRO A 259 -24.44 -9.63 -42.58
C PRO A 259 -24.57 -10.81 -43.56
N PRO A 260 -25.74 -11.50 -43.59
CA PRO A 260 -25.99 -12.56 -44.56
C PRO A 260 -26.03 -11.98 -45.98
N ALA A 261 -25.48 -12.75 -46.92
CA ALA A 261 -25.41 -12.46 -48.35
C ALA A 261 -26.78 -12.56 -49.04
#